data_AF-A0A964R0N1-F1
#
_entry.id   AF-A0A964R0N1-F1
#
_cell.length_a   1.000
_cell.length_b   1.000
_cell.length_c   1.000
_cell.angle_alpha   90.00
_cell.angle_beta   90.00
_cell.angle_gamma   90.00
#
_symmetry.space_group_name_H-M   'P 1'
#
loop_
_entity.id
_entity.type
_entity.pdbx_description
1 polymer ?
#
loop_
_entity_poly.entity_id
_entity_poly.type
_entity_poly.pdbx_seq_one_letter_code
_entity_poly.pdbx_strand_id
1 'polypeptide(L)' 'METRAVTIAALGISPLDALHLACAEIATEVFLTTDDRLLKRAARVAAQLKVRVKNPLTWLDENATFEP' A
#
# COMPACT_ATOMS: atom_id res chain seq x y z
N MET A 1 12.60 7.07 6.12
CA MET A 1 12.13 5.98 5.24
C MET A 1 12.57 4.62 5.76
N GLU A 2 13.87 4.35 5.89
CA GLU A 2 14.41 3.06 6.38
C GLU A 2 13.89 2.66 7.77
N THR A 3 13.91 3.56 8.76
CA THR A 3 13.35 3.30 10.10
C THR A 3 11.88 2.90 10.04
N ARG A 4 11.11 3.54 9.14
CA ARG A 4 9.69 3.22 8.96
C ARG A 4 9.50 1.87 8.27
N ALA A 5 10.35 1.54 7.30
CA ALA A 5 10.38 0.24 6.66
C ALA A 5 10.62 -0.89 7.68
N VAL A 6 11.50 -0.69 8.66
CA VAL A 6 11.71 -1.65 9.77
C VAL A 6 10.42 -1.84 10.58
N THR A 7 9.71 -0.76 10.93
CA THR A 7 8.43 -0.87 11.64
C THR A 7 7.37 -1.62 10.83
N ILE A 8 7.27 -1.35 9.52
CA ILE A 8 6.32 -2.04 8.63
C ILE A 8 6.71 -3.52 8.45
N ALA A 9 7.99 -3.82 8.34
CA ALA A 9 8.49 -5.19 8.24
C ALA A 9 8.15 -6.02 9.50
N ALA A 10 8.25 -5.40 10.68
CA ALA A 10 7.86 -6.03 11.96
C ALA A 10 6.37 -6.41 12.03
N LEU A 11 5.52 -5.82 11.18
CA LEU A 11 4.10 -6.18 11.05
C LEU A 11 3.87 -7.40 10.12
N GLY A 12 4.94 -8.04 9.65
CA GLY A 12 4.85 -9.22 8.79
C GLY A 12 4.83 -8.89 7.29
N ILE A 13 5.27 -7.70 6.90
CA ILE A 13 5.56 -7.31 5.49
C ILE A 13 7.02 -7.64 5.14
N SER A 14 7.31 -7.98 3.87
CA SER A 14 8.69 -8.35 3.49
C SER A 14 9.57 -7.10 3.53
N PRO A 15 10.88 -7.20 3.78
CA PRO A 15 11.73 -6.02 3.91
C PRO A 15 11.67 -5.08 2.69
N LEU A 16 11.65 -5.63 1.48
CA LEU A 16 11.57 -4.83 0.25
C LEU A 16 10.19 -4.16 0.08
N ASP A 17 9.11 -4.92 0.30
CA ASP A 17 7.75 -4.36 0.26
C ASP A 17 7.56 -3.27 1.32
N ALA A 18 8.13 -3.48 2.51
CA ALA A 18 8.06 -2.55 3.62
C ALA A 18 8.79 -1.25 3.28
N LEU A 19 9.91 -1.34 2.55
CA LEU A 19 10.60 -0.17 2.02
C LEU A 19 9.73 0.58 1.01
N HIS A 20 9.14 -0.13 0.03
CA HIS A 20 8.23 0.50 -0.95
C HIS A 20 7.04 1.20 -0.27
N LEU A 21 6.42 0.57 0.73
CA LEU A 21 5.33 1.18 1.50
C LEU A 21 5.81 2.40 2.28
N ALA A 22 6.99 2.33 2.92
CA ALA A 22 7.57 3.48 3.62
C ALA A 22 7.93 4.64 2.68
N CYS A 23 8.34 4.36 1.44
CA CYS A 23 8.49 5.38 0.40
C CYS A 23 7.14 6.01 0.05
N ALA A 24 6.12 5.18 -0.18
CA ALA A 24 4.81 5.61 -0.61
C ALA A 24 4.10 6.48 0.44
N GLU A 25 4.23 6.16 1.73
CA GLU A 25 3.72 6.98 2.84
C GLU A 25 4.26 8.44 2.84
N ILE A 26 5.36 8.72 2.13
CA ILE A 26 5.97 10.06 2.03
C ILE A 26 5.53 10.79 0.75
N ALA A 27 5.29 10.04 -0.33
CA ALA A 27 5.16 10.61 -1.68
C ALA A 27 3.74 10.60 -2.23
N THR A 28 2.87 9.68 -1.79
CA THR A 28 1.54 9.47 -2.39
C THR A 28 0.49 9.11 -1.35
N GLU A 29 -0.78 9.34 -1.68
CA GLU A 29 -1.91 8.90 -0.84
C GLU A 29 -2.32 7.44 -1.12
N VAL A 30 -1.95 6.93 -2.30
CA VAL A 30 -2.31 5.60 -2.78
C VAL A 30 -1.07 4.93 -3.40
N PHE A 31 -0.82 3.69 -2.98
CA PHE A 31 0.17 2.80 -3.55
C PHE A 31 -0.55 1.73 -4.36
N LEU A 32 -0.35 1.74 -5.67
CA LEU A 32 -0.97 0.79 -6.59
C LEU A 32 -0.02 -0.36 -6.89
N THR A 33 -0.51 -1.60 -6.77
CA THR A 33 0.26 -2.80 -7.08
C THR A 33 -0.63 -3.94 -7.57
N THR A 34 -0.09 -4.79 -8.45
CA THR A 34 -0.76 -6.01 -8.93
C THR A 34 -0.33 -7.26 -8.14
N ASP A 35 0.56 -7.13 -7.15
CA ASP A 35 0.97 -8.25 -6.31
C ASP A 35 -0.12 -8.58 -5.26
N ASP A 36 -0.88 -9.64 -5.52
CA ASP A 36 -1.92 -10.14 -4.62
C ASP A 36 -1.42 -10.51 -3.22
N ARG A 37 -0.17 -10.97 -3.09
CA ARG A 37 0.40 -11.31 -1.78
C ARG A 37 0.64 -10.04 -0.98
N LEU A 38 1.18 -9.00 -1.62
CA LEU A 38 1.37 -7.71 -0.98
C LEU A 38 0.03 -7.07 -0.62
N LEU A 39 -0.95 -7.07 -1.53
CA LEU A 39 -2.30 -6.56 -1.27
C LEU A 39 -2.92 -7.23 -0.05
N LYS A 40 -2.91 -8.57 0.02
CA LYS A 40 -3.45 -9.32 1.15
C LYS A 40 -2.73 -9.01 2.46
N ARG A 41 -1.41 -8.87 2.44
CA ARG A 41 -0.61 -8.58 3.64
C ARG A 41 -0.83 -7.14 4.11
N ALA A 42 -0.79 -6.17 3.20
CA ALA A 42 -1.05 -4.78 3.49
C ALA A 42 -2.47 -4.56 4.04
N ALA A 43 -3.48 -5.26 3.48
CA ALA A 43 -4.85 -5.19 3.98
C ALA A 43 -4.98 -5.62 5.45
N ARG A 44 -4.22 -6.65 5.89
CA ARG A 44 -4.23 -7.11 7.29
C ARG A 44 -3.68 -6.08 8.27
N VAL A 45 -2.81 -5.19 7.79
CA VAL A 45 -2.14 -4.16 8.60
C VAL A 45 -2.49 -2.74 8.16
N ALA A 46 -3.62 -2.58 7.47
CA ALA A 46 -3.99 -1.32 6.83
C ALA A 46 -4.14 -0.18 7.85
N ALA A 47 -4.64 -0.48 9.05
CA ALA A 47 -4.77 0.50 10.12
C ALA A 47 -3.42 1.05 10.62
N GLN A 48 -2.32 0.33 10.39
CA GLN A 48 -0.98 0.77 10.75
C GLN A 48 -0.25 1.48 9.60
N LEU A 49 -0.78 1.43 8.38
CA LEU A 49 -0.20 2.07 7.20
C LEU A 49 -0.79 3.47 7.01
N LYS A 50 0.04 4.40 6.56
CA LYS A 50 -0.38 5.78 6.23
C LYS A 50 -0.72 5.98 4.75
N VAL A 51 -0.62 4.91 3.96
CA VAL A 51 -0.89 4.90 2.52
C VAL A 51 -1.94 3.82 2.21
N ARG A 52 -2.87 4.12 1.31
CA ARG A 52 -3.83 3.12 0.83
C ARG A 52 -3.15 2.20 -0.18
N VAL A 53 -3.19 0.89 0.05
CA VAL A 53 -2.62 -0.09 -0.88
C VAL A 53 -3.76 -0.71 -1.68
N LYS A 54 -3.74 -0.56 -3.01
CA LYS A 54 -4.85 -0.98 -3.88
C LYS A 54 -4.35 -1.65 -5.16
N ASN A 55 -5.18 -2.53 -5.71
CA ASN A 55 -5.00 -2.97 -7.09
C ASN A 55 -5.39 -1.83 -8.03
N PRO A 56 -4.63 -1.57 -9.13
CA PRO A 56 -4.97 -0.51 -10.08
C PRO A 56 -6.40 -0.59 -10.62
N LEU A 57 -6.92 -1.79 -10.90
CA LEU A 57 -8.28 -1.96 -11.43
C LEU A 57 -9.33 -1.64 -10.37
N THR A 58 -9.13 -2.10 -9.13
CA THR A 58 -10.02 -1.76 -8.01
C THR A 58 -10.01 -0.26 -7.73
N TRP A 59 -8.84 0.38 -7.80
CA TRP A 59 -8.73 1.82 -7.65
C TRP A 59 -9.45 2.57 -8.77
N LEU A 60 -9.30 2.12 -10.02
CA LEU A 60 -9.98 2.72 -11.16
C LEU A 60 -11.50 2.61 -11.01
N ASP A 61 -12.02 1.44 -10.64
CA ASP A 61 -13.45 1.21 -10.41
C ASP A 61 -14.00 2.11 -9.28
N GLU A 62 -13.28 2.23 -8.16
CA GLU A 62 -13.64 3.12 -7.03
C GLU A 62 -13.72 4.61 -7.42
N ASN A 63 -12.94 5.03 -8.43
CA ASN A 63 -12.82 6.43 -8.84
C ASN A 63 -13.41 6.71 -10.23
N ALA A 64 -14.03 5.70 -10.85
CA ALA A 64 -14.73 5.86 -12.12
C ALA A 64 -16.01 6.66 -11.88
N THR A 65 -15.86 7.97 -11.77
CA THR A 65 -16.97 8.90 -11.87
C THR A 65 -17.35 8.91 -13.35
N PHE A 66 -18.38 8.16 -13.72
CA PHE A 66 -19.07 8.41 -14.98
C PHE A 66 -19.77 9.77 -14.81
N GLU A 67 -19.16 10.83 -15.34
CA GLU A 67 -19.93 12.02 -15.70
C GLU A 67 -20.78 11.65 -16.92
N PRO A 68 -22.12 11.77 -16.86
CA PRO A 68 -23.01 11.49 -17.98
C PRO A 68 -22.88 12.50 -19.13
#